data_AF-A0A2Z6S6C0-F1
#
_entry.id   AF-A0A2Z6S6C0-F1
#
_cell.length_a   1.000
_cell.length_b   1.000
_cell.length_c   1.000
_cell.angle_alpha   90.00
_cell.angle_beta   90.00
_cell.angle_gamma   90.00
#
_symmetry.space_group_name_H-M   'P 1'
#
loop_
_entity.id
_entity.type
_entity.pdbx_description
1 polymer ?
#
loop_
_entity_poly.entity_id
_entity_poly.type
_entity_poly.pdbx_seq_one_letter_code
_entity_poly.pdbx_strand_id
1 'polypeptide(L)'
;MPVDNGKKLKQKETDNMLKNGNVIITNYLSQNQEQAHLLDLVVYDILAKWDNYTLLANLRQWGKVISVSTRVHKKYLSVRVRLIPDYECLKCYNRGDWTVNLGGIPIQWFPASWNLSERK
;
A
#
# COMPACT_ATOMS: atom_id res chain seq x y z
N MET A 1 -34.81 -11.83 -16.39
CA MET A 1 -34.00 -10.59 -16.52
C MET A 1 -33.05 -10.50 -15.33
N PRO A 2 -31.81 -10.03 -15.50
CA PRO A 2 -30.64 -10.65 -14.87
C PRO A 2 -30.39 -10.19 -13.43
N VAL A 3 -29.87 -11.14 -12.65
CA VAL A 3 -29.50 -11.06 -11.23
C VAL A 3 -28.23 -10.22 -11.03
N ASP A 4 -28.32 -9.26 -10.10
CA ASP A 4 -27.26 -8.43 -9.52
C ASP A 4 -26.09 -9.28 -9.00
N ASN A 5 -24.99 -9.34 -9.76
CA ASN A 5 -23.79 -10.13 -9.42
C ASN A 5 -22.58 -9.27 -9.01
N GLY A 6 -22.74 -7.96 -8.76
CA GLY A 6 -21.63 -7.04 -8.47
C GLY A 6 -21.06 -7.11 -7.04
N LYS A 7 -21.79 -7.67 -6.08
CA LYS A 7 -21.42 -7.58 -4.64
C LYS A 7 -20.52 -8.70 -4.13
N LYS A 8 -20.40 -9.82 -4.86
CA LYS A 8 -19.64 -11.02 -4.41
C LYS A 8 -18.14 -11.00 -4.72
N LEU A 9 -17.67 -10.12 -5.59
CA LEU A 9 -16.23 -10.02 -5.94
C LEU A 9 -15.43 -9.25 -4.88
N LYS A 10 -15.97 -8.13 -4.37
CA LYS A 10 -15.28 -7.30 -3.37
C LYS A 10 -15.02 -8.01 -2.03
N GLN A 11 -15.87 -8.95 -1.64
CA GLN A 11 -15.76 -9.65 -0.36
C GLN A 11 -14.70 -10.76 -0.37
N LYS A 12 -14.43 -11.37 -1.54
CA LYS A 12 -13.40 -12.42 -1.67
C LYS A 12 -11.97 -11.87 -1.62
N GLU A 13 -11.73 -10.65 -2.10
CA GLU A 13 -10.41 -10.02 -2.02
C GLU A 13 -10.06 -9.58 -0.59
N THR A 14 -11.02 -9.01 0.15
CA THR A 14 -10.82 -8.65 1.56
C THR A 14 -10.63 -9.86 2.45
N ASP A 15 -11.37 -10.95 2.20
CA ASP A 15 -11.24 -12.20 2.97
C ASP A 15 -9.89 -12.90 2.73
N ASN A 16 -9.36 -12.84 1.51
CA ASN A 16 -8.03 -13.38 1.20
C ASN A 16 -6.88 -12.52 1.76
N MET A 17 -7.05 -11.20 1.87
CA MET A 17 -6.06 -10.33 2.55
C MET A 17 -6.00 -10.59 4.06
N LEU A 18 -7.14 -10.84 4.71
CA LEU A 18 -7.24 -11.11 6.16
C LEU A 18 -6.56 -12.42 6.58
N LYS A 19 -6.39 -13.38 5.67
CA LYS A 19 -5.74 -14.69 5.95
C LYS A 19 -4.22 -14.60 6.13
N ASN A 20 -3.60 -13.48 5.76
CA ASN A 20 -2.18 -13.24 5.99
C ASN A 20 -1.99 -12.54 7.34
N GLY A 21 -1.39 -13.23 8.32
CA GLY A 21 -1.16 -12.70 9.69
C GLY A 21 -0.25 -11.48 9.83
N ASN A 22 0.14 -10.83 8.72
CA ASN A 22 1.01 -9.63 8.69
C ASN A 22 0.28 -8.37 8.20
N VAL A 23 -1.07 -8.37 8.23
CA VAL A 23 -1.88 -7.23 7.78
C VAL A 23 -2.33 -6.39 8.98
N ILE A 24 -1.91 -5.13 9.02
CA ILE A 24 -2.42 -4.12 9.95
C ILE A 24 -3.54 -3.37 9.24
N ILE A 25 -4.77 -3.59 9.69
CA ILE A 25 -5.96 -2.89 9.21
C ILE A 25 -6.26 -1.78 10.21
N THR A 26 -6.14 -0.54 9.78
CA THR A 26 -6.75 0.56 10.54
C THR A 26 -8.26 0.47 10.32
N ASN A 27 -9.07 0.50 11.39
CA ASN A 27 -10.54 0.31 11.37
C ASN A 27 -11.32 1.41 10.61
N TYR A 28 -10.73 2.03 9.59
CA TYR A 28 -11.32 3.11 8.83
C TYR A 28 -12.08 2.58 7.61
N LEU A 29 -13.40 2.77 7.62
CA LEU A 29 -14.29 2.49 6.49
C LEU A 29 -14.39 3.75 5.64
N SER A 30 -13.60 3.86 4.56
CA SER A 30 -13.65 5.00 3.65
C SER A 30 -14.94 4.99 2.82
N GLN A 31 -15.80 5.97 3.09
CA GLN A 31 -17.06 6.22 2.40
C GLN A 31 -16.77 6.55 0.92
N ASN A 32 -17.59 6.04 0.00
CA ASN A 32 -17.32 5.84 -1.44
C ASN A 32 -16.55 6.93 -2.23
N GLN A 33 -16.52 8.20 -1.83
CA GLN A 33 -15.75 9.25 -2.52
C GLN A 33 -14.25 9.23 -2.20
N GLU A 34 -13.86 8.81 -1.00
CA GLU A 34 -12.44 8.68 -0.62
C GLU A 34 -11.74 7.52 -1.32
N GLN A 35 -12.52 6.54 -1.83
CA GLN A 35 -11.97 5.40 -2.59
C GLN A 35 -11.35 5.83 -3.92
N ALA A 36 -11.78 6.94 -4.52
CA ALA A 36 -11.21 7.45 -5.77
C ALA A 36 -9.79 8.02 -5.58
N HIS A 37 -9.42 8.40 -4.36
CA HIS A 37 -8.10 8.95 -4.03
C HIS A 37 -7.22 7.94 -3.29
N LEU A 38 -7.65 6.68 -3.19
CA LEU A 38 -6.83 5.63 -2.59
C LEU A 38 -5.71 5.25 -3.54
N LEU A 39 -4.50 5.24 -3.00
CA LEU A 39 -3.31 4.82 -3.70
C LEU A 39 -2.81 3.52 -3.07
N ASP A 40 -2.68 2.48 -3.89
CA ASP A 40 -2.14 1.17 -3.51
C ASP A 40 -0.70 1.07 -4.01
N LEU A 41 0.24 1.03 -3.08
CA LEU A 41 1.68 1.04 -3.33
C LEU A 41 2.34 -0.22 -2.81
N VAL A 42 3.38 -0.66 -3.50
CA VAL A 42 4.35 -1.64 -3.01
C VAL A 42 5.70 -0.95 -2.86
N VAL A 43 6.24 -1.00 -1.65
CA VAL A 43 7.52 -0.41 -1.25
C VAL A 43 8.53 -1.54 -1.03
N TYR A 44 9.71 -1.39 -1.61
CA TYR A 44 10.84 -2.31 -1.51
C TYR A 44 12.01 -1.67 -0.76
N ASP A 45 13.06 -2.46 -0.54
CA ASP A 45 14.34 -2.05 0.05
C ASP A 45 14.26 -1.51 1.49
N ILE A 46 13.17 -1.79 2.21
CA ILE A 46 13.08 -1.50 3.64
C ILE A 46 13.87 -2.55 4.41
N LEU A 47 14.67 -2.12 5.38
CA LEU A 47 15.46 -3.04 6.20
C LEU A 47 14.55 -3.87 7.11
N ALA A 48 14.78 -5.19 7.19
CA ALA A 48 14.03 -6.11 8.05
C ALA A 48 14.13 -5.78 9.55
N LYS A 49 15.08 -4.92 9.94
CA LYS A 49 15.27 -4.43 11.31
C LYS A 49 14.22 -3.40 11.76
N TRP A 50 13.46 -2.82 10.83
CA TRP A 50 12.43 -1.84 11.15
C TRP A 50 11.29 -2.52 11.89
N ASP A 51 10.97 -2.02 13.08
CA ASP A 51 9.79 -2.45 13.81
C ASP A 51 8.51 -1.89 13.16
N ASN A 52 7.36 -2.50 13.47
CA ASN A 52 6.07 -2.12 12.90
C ASN A 52 5.65 -0.68 13.22
N TYR A 53 6.06 -0.13 14.37
CA TYR A 53 5.71 1.23 14.79
C TYR A 53 6.54 2.26 14.02
N THR A 54 7.85 2.05 13.91
CA THR A 54 8.79 2.84 13.12
C THR A 54 8.35 2.83 11.66
N LEU A 55 7.99 1.67 11.12
CA LEU A 55 7.46 1.57 9.77
C LEU A 55 6.18 2.40 9.61
N LEU A 56 5.19 2.23 10.49
CA LEU A 56 3.92 2.95 10.40
C LEU A 56 4.09 4.47 10.57
N ALA A 57 4.97 4.92 11.47
CA ALA A 57 5.25 6.33 11.68
C ALA A 57 5.85 6.99 10.44
N ASN A 58 6.75 6.29 9.74
CA ASN A 58 7.30 6.78 8.48
C ASN A 58 6.26 6.76 7.35
N LEU A 59 5.44 5.71 7.25
CA LEU A 59 4.37 5.64 6.24
C LEU A 59 3.28 6.71 6.44
N ARG A 60 3.01 7.13 7.68
CA ARG A 60 2.08 8.22 8.00
C ARG A 60 2.54 9.59 7.48
N GLN A 61 3.83 9.77 7.19
CA GLN A 61 4.33 11.01 6.58
C GLN A 61 3.90 11.15 5.11
N TRP A 62 3.50 10.06 4.45
CA TRP A 62 3.02 10.09 3.07
C TRP A 62 1.51 10.29 2.96
N GLY A 63 0.82 10.43 4.09
CA GLY A 63 -0.61 10.63 4.16
C GLY A 63 -1.33 9.65 5.08
N LYS A 64 -2.63 9.48 4.84
CA LYS A 64 -3.51 8.71 5.72
C LYS A 64 -3.46 7.23 5.34
N VAL A 65 -2.72 6.45 6.11
CA VAL A 65 -2.58 5.00 5.94
C VAL A 65 -3.87 4.28 6.32
N ILE A 66 -4.37 3.44 5.40
CA ILE A 66 -5.62 2.67 5.55
C ILE A 66 -5.31 1.20 5.87
N SER A 67 -4.41 0.58 5.11
CA SER A 67 -3.95 -0.79 5.37
C SER A 67 -2.50 -0.97 5.02
N VAL A 68 -1.77 -1.72 5.85
CA VAL A 68 -0.38 -2.07 5.63
C VAL A 68 -0.25 -3.58 5.67
N SER A 69 0.45 -4.16 4.71
CA SER A 69 0.83 -5.56 4.73
C SER A 69 2.32 -5.67 4.48
N THR A 70 3.01 -6.47 5.30
CA THR A 70 4.46 -6.63 5.20
C THR A 70 4.82 -8.05 4.76
N ARG A 71 5.90 -8.17 3.98
CA ARG A 71 6.51 -9.45 3.62
C ARG A 71 8.02 -9.33 3.82
N VAL A 72 8.57 -10.21 4.65
CA VAL A 72 10.00 -10.23 4.95
C VAL A 72 10.72 -11.10 3.93
N HIS A 73 11.77 -10.56 3.32
CA HIS A 73 12.66 -11.18 2.36
C HIS A 73 14.10 -11.15 2.89
N LYS A 74 14.44 -12.11 3.77
CA LYS A 74 15.75 -12.19 4.45
C LYS A 74 16.08 -10.88 5.20
N LYS A 75 17.05 -10.09 4.71
CA LYS A 75 17.50 -8.84 5.33
C LYS A 75 16.64 -7.62 4.97
N TYR A 76 15.72 -7.77 4.03
CA TYR A 76 14.80 -6.72 3.60
C TYR A 76 13.36 -7.12 3.89
N LEU A 77 12.46 -6.15 3.87
CA LEU A 77 11.02 -6.36 3.84
C LEU A 77 10.43 -5.52 2.71
N SER A 78 9.36 -6.02 2.10
CA SER A 78 8.50 -5.27 1.20
C SER A 78 7.19 -4.95 1.90
N VAL A 79 6.65 -3.77 1.64
CA VAL A 79 5.40 -3.31 2.23
C VAL A 79 4.41 -3.00 1.13
N ARG A 80 3.23 -3.62 1.17
CA ARG A 80 2.10 -3.15 0.38
C ARG A 80 1.22 -2.28 1.26
N VAL A 81 1.10 -1.01 0.91
CA VAL A 81 0.35 0.00 1.65
C VAL A 81 -0.76 0.58 0.79
N ARG A 82 -1.96 0.64 1.36
CA ARG A 82 -3.06 1.45 0.82
C ARG A 82 -3.21 2.69 1.69
N LEU A 83 -3.13 3.86 1.08
CA LEU A 83 -3.20 5.14 1.78
C LEU A 83 -3.92 6.19 0.92
N ILE A 84 -4.41 7.24 1.56
CA ILE A 84 -4.78 8.48 0.86
C ILE A 84 -3.53 9.36 0.88
N PRO A 85 -2.90 9.60 -0.29
CA PRO A 85 -1.63 10.32 -0.35
C PRO A 85 -1.84 11.78 0.00
N ASP A 86 -0.86 12.36 0.69
CA ASP A 86 -0.78 13.80 0.82
C ASP A 86 -0.30 14.44 -0.50
N TYR A 87 -0.19 15.77 -0.51
CA TYR A 87 0.20 16.51 -1.70
C TYR A 87 1.61 16.14 -2.19
N GLU A 88 2.59 15.99 -1.29
CA GLU A 88 3.98 15.68 -1.67
C GLU A 88 4.12 14.24 -2.19
N CYS A 89 3.48 13.28 -1.53
CA CYS A 89 3.39 11.89 -1.98
C CYS A 89 2.74 11.82 -3.37
N LEU A 90 1.59 12.49 -3.56
CA LEU A 90 0.88 12.49 -4.83
C LEU A 90 1.70 13.14 -5.96
N LYS A 91 2.46 14.20 -5.64
CA LYS A 91 3.37 14.88 -6.58
C LYS A 91 4.51 13.95 -7.03
N CYS A 92 5.17 13.26 -6.10
CA CYS A 92 6.21 12.28 -6.42
C CYS A 92 5.65 11.14 -7.29
N TYR A 93 4.45 10.66 -6.95
CA TYR A 93 3.78 9.61 -7.72
C TYR A 93 3.50 10.04 -9.16
N ASN A 94 2.88 11.21 -9.35
CA ASN A 94 2.52 11.73 -10.67
C ASN A 94 3.74 12.10 -11.53
N ARG A 95 4.86 12.46 -10.90
CA ARG A 95 6.13 12.71 -11.59
C ARG A 95 6.79 11.43 -12.10
N GLY A 96 6.38 10.27 -11.58
CA GLY A 96 7.02 8.99 -11.87
C GLY A 96 8.34 8.83 -11.13
N ASP A 97 8.54 9.52 -10.01
CA ASP A 97 9.73 9.37 -9.18
C ASP A 97 9.63 8.01 -8.47
N TRP A 98 10.40 7.00 -8.88
CA TRP A 98 10.33 5.65 -8.28
C TRP A 98 11.17 5.48 -7.02
N THR A 99 12.04 6.44 -6.73
CA THR A 99 12.90 6.45 -5.54
C THR A 99 12.44 7.56 -4.62
N VAL A 100 11.93 7.21 -3.44
CA VAL A 100 11.50 8.19 -2.44
C VAL A 100 12.21 7.95 -1.11
N ASN A 101 12.38 9.01 -0.34
CA ASN A 101 13.02 8.92 0.97
C ASN A 101 11.99 8.50 2.02
N LEU A 102 12.25 7.40 2.73
CA LEU A 102 11.45 6.94 3.86
C LEU A 102 12.38 6.86 5.08
N GLY A 103 12.19 7.76 6.06
CA GLY A 103 12.98 7.77 7.29
C GLY A 103 14.48 7.99 7.09
N GLY A 104 14.88 8.73 6.06
CA GLY A 104 16.29 9.02 5.75
C GLY A 104 16.97 7.99 4.84
N ILE A 105 16.25 6.97 4.37
CA ILE A 105 16.75 5.93 3.49
C ILE A 105 16.05 6.04 2.13
N PRO A 106 16.80 6.04 1.00
CA PRO A 106 16.19 5.93 -0.32
C PRO A 106 15.58 4.53 -0.47
N ILE A 107 14.27 4.48 -0.70
CA ILE A 107 13.54 3.24 -0.97
C ILE A 107 12.93 3.31 -2.38
N GLN A 108 12.54 2.16 -2.91
CA GLN A 108 11.81 2.08 -4.16
C GLN A 108 10.33 1.81 -3.92
N TRP A 109 9.46 2.53 -4.61
CA TRP A 109 8.01 2.31 -4.54
C TRP A 109 7.40 2.14 -5.93
N PHE A 110 6.32 1.38 -6.00
CA PHE A 110 5.64 1.08 -7.25
C PHE A 110 4.13 1.01 -7.04
N PRO A 111 3.31 1.37 -8.04
CA PRO A 111 1.89 1.09 -8.00
C PRO A 111 1.66 -0.42 -7.83
N ALA A 112 0.76 -0.83 -6.94
CA ALA A 112 0.46 -2.25 -6.77
C ALA A 112 -0.23 -2.87 -8.00
N SER A 113 -0.76 -2.05 -8.90
CA SER A 113 -1.30 -2.45 -10.20
C SER A 113 -0.22 -2.80 -11.22
N TRP A 114 1.06 -2.49 -10.99
CA TRP A 114 2.14 -2.85 -11.91
C TRP A 114 2.34 -4.36 -11.95
N ASN A 115 2.11 -4.94 -13.12
CA ASN A 115 2.30 -6.35 -13.35
C ASN A 115 3.72 -6.61 -13.91
N LEU A 116 4.34 -7.72 -13.52
CA LEU A 116 5.70 -8.08 -13.97
C LEU A 116 5.83 -8.14 -15.51
N SER A 117 4.72 -8.42 -16.19
CA SER A 117 4.60 -8.47 -17.65
C SER A 117 4.70 -7.12 -18.35
N GLU A 118 4.61 -6.00 -17.62
CA GLU A 118 4.70 -4.64 -18.17
C GLU A 118 6.15 -4.14 -18.23
N ARG A 119 7.12 -4.95 -17.77
CA ARG A 119 8.56 -4.69 -17.92
C ARG A 119 8.97 -4.99 -19.36
N LYS A 120 9.11 -3.95 -20.19
CA LYS A 120 9.78 -4.04 -21.50
C LYS A 120 11.29 -3.88 -21.36
#